data_AF-A0A955XMZ5-F1
#
_entry.id   AF-A0A955XMZ5-F1
#
_cell.length_a   1.000
_cell.length_b   1.000
_cell.length_c   1.000
_cell.angle_alpha   90.00
_cell.angle_beta   90.00
_cell.angle_gamma   90.00
#
_symmetry.space_group_name_H-M   'P 1'
#
loop_
_entity.id
_entity.type
_entity.pdbx_description
1 polymer ?
#
loop_
_entity_poly.entity_id
_entity_poly.type
_entity_poly.pdbx_seq_one_letter_code
_entity_poly.pdbx_strand_id
1 'polypeptide(L)'
;SPPPEPAPLTQDNPPGAPQLVFPSAVATFVLANDTPVGQVVRVRAVRDDIDWACPSVVAAPDVVLRRDDFGPAETWILDPQRALPLRVPTFSGCGVWLIEVAGAPPRVAAWLITDYFADNLPTHTDDLVDHPRALRLAEIDGAPVLLDHAVLHPAPPTVADAPTDACAAPAAGAGLDWTPPPYGTHTLEARTVGADGCHALTFDAGRWYLCLPRFPLPFEAGDTLTIRAIGQAEEGVEIEGPGARLRALRGPLPLPGTTLESIEGCVGHRRDCGAFVEPLTLTVEGRTARAGEALILDDTRTLHVVRAEYTPLHTAACGAGRVDKAWAETVLIETLEDDR
;
A
#
# COMPACT_ATOMS: atom_id res chain seq x y z
N SER A 1 64.32 34.82 23.44
CA SER A 1 62.85 34.89 23.54
C SER A 1 62.26 33.79 22.67
N PRO A 2 61.31 32.99 23.18
CA PRO A 2 60.57 32.07 22.32
C PRO A 2 59.77 32.85 21.27
N PRO A 3 59.53 32.27 20.07
CA PRO A 3 58.69 32.89 19.07
C PRO A 3 57.26 33.05 19.60
N PRO A 4 56.57 34.16 19.27
CA PRO A 4 55.21 34.39 19.73
C PRO A 4 54.28 33.30 19.21
N GLU A 5 53.40 32.84 20.09
CA GLU A 5 52.32 31.90 19.80
C GLU A 5 51.41 32.48 18.69
N PRO A 6 51.12 31.71 17.63
CA PRO A 6 50.28 32.21 16.55
C PRO A 6 48.88 32.52 17.08
N ALA A 7 48.39 33.73 16.78
CA ALA A 7 47.07 34.16 17.19
C ALA A 7 45.98 33.22 16.64
N PRO A 8 44.90 32.94 17.40
CA PRO A 8 43.80 32.13 16.93
C PRO A 8 43.20 32.77 15.67
N LEU A 9 43.08 31.97 14.61
CA LEU A 9 42.41 32.38 13.38
C LEU A 9 40.96 32.72 13.72
N THR A 10 40.66 34.01 13.79
CA THR A 10 39.31 34.54 13.87
C THR A 10 38.70 34.28 12.51
N GLN A 11 37.73 33.36 12.45
CA GLN A 11 37.01 33.05 11.23
C GLN A 11 36.03 34.19 10.95
N ASP A 12 36.55 35.30 10.41
CA ASP A 12 35.75 36.41 9.92
C ASP A 12 34.99 35.94 8.69
N ASN A 13 33.75 35.48 8.89
CA ASN A 13 32.82 35.26 7.79
C ASN A 13 32.57 36.62 7.12
N PRO A 14 32.90 36.79 5.83
CA PRO A 14 32.74 38.08 5.16
C PRO A 14 31.25 38.49 5.14
N PRO A 15 30.91 39.75 5.46
CA PRO A 15 29.55 40.24 5.35
C PRO A 15 29.11 40.14 3.88
N GLY A 16 28.14 39.26 3.60
CA GLY A 16 27.56 39.07 2.26
C GLY A 16 27.78 37.70 1.62
N ALA A 17 28.40 36.72 2.30
CA ALA A 17 28.32 35.34 1.82
C ALA A 17 26.84 34.89 1.82
N PRO A 18 26.32 34.32 0.70
CA PRO A 18 24.97 33.78 0.69
C PRO A 18 24.88 32.70 1.77
N GLN A 19 24.03 32.90 2.77
CA GLN A 19 23.73 31.84 3.72
C GLN A 19 23.15 30.69 2.93
N LEU A 20 23.75 29.50 3.05
CA LEU A 20 23.16 28.27 2.54
C LEU A 20 21.83 28.10 3.27
N VAL A 21 20.73 28.41 2.58
CA VAL A 21 19.39 28.15 3.10
C VAL A 21 19.16 26.66 2.88
N PHE A 22 19.36 25.87 3.94
CA PHE A 22 18.99 24.47 3.93
C PHE A 22 17.47 24.36 3.73
N PRO A 23 16.99 23.41 2.91
CA PRO A 23 15.56 23.25 2.67
C PRO A 23 14.90 22.90 4.00
N SER A 24 13.99 23.76 4.44
CA SER A 24 13.20 23.61 5.66
C SER A 24 11.71 23.68 5.30
N ALA A 25 10.88 23.08 6.14
CA ALA A 25 9.44 23.06 5.96
C ALA A 25 8.71 23.26 7.28
N VAL A 26 7.60 24.01 7.23
CA VAL A 26 6.69 24.12 8.37
C VAL A 26 6.13 22.74 8.69
N ALA A 27 6.37 22.23 9.89
CA ALA A 27 5.93 20.92 10.35
C ALA A 27 5.94 20.84 11.88
N THR A 28 5.22 19.88 12.46
CA THR A 28 5.35 19.60 13.90
C THR A 28 6.38 18.52 14.15
N PHE A 29 6.40 17.49 13.31
CA PHE A 29 7.41 16.44 13.28
C PHE A 29 7.91 16.25 11.84
N VAL A 30 9.08 15.67 11.69
CA VAL A 30 9.60 15.21 10.40
C VAL A 30 9.93 13.72 10.51
N LEU A 31 9.60 12.95 9.48
CA LEU A 31 10.06 11.58 9.34
C LEU A 31 11.37 11.58 8.55
N ALA A 32 12.48 11.35 9.22
CA ALA A 32 13.84 11.38 8.69
C ALA A 32 14.27 10.00 8.19
N ASN A 33 14.73 9.89 6.94
CA ASN A 33 15.33 8.67 6.41
C ASN A 33 16.86 8.70 6.57
N ASP A 34 17.34 8.04 7.63
CA ASP A 34 18.77 7.83 7.89
C ASP A 34 19.30 6.53 7.27
N THR A 35 18.47 5.78 6.52
CA THR A 35 18.93 4.60 5.79
C THR A 35 19.76 5.00 4.58
N PRO A 36 20.68 4.15 4.09
CA PRO A 36 21.51 4.45 2.93
C PRO A 36 20.74 4.42 1.59
N VAL A 37 19.47 4.00 1.59
CA VAL A 37 18.63 3.82 0.39
C VAL A 37 17.31 4.57 0.50
N GLY A 38 16.66 4.83 -0.63
CA GLY A 38 15.33 5.42 -0.64
C GLY A 38 14.30 4.47 -0.02
N GLN A 39 13.37 5.02 0.76
CA GLN A 39 12.35 4.24 1.47
C GLN A 39 10.96 4.60 0.96
N VAL A 40 10.15 3.60 0.65
CA VAL A 40 8.73 3.82 0.34
C VAL A 40 7.97 3.96 1.65
N VAL A 41 7.46 5.16 1.89
CA VAL A 41 6.69 5.50 3.08
C VAL A 41 5.27 5.85 2.67
N ARG A 42 4.30 5.33 3.42
CA ARG A 42 2.92 5.76 3.36
C ARG A 42 2.54 6.42 4.66
N VAL A 43 1.97 7.62 4.58
CA VAL A 43 1.44 8.33 5.75
C VAL A 43 -0.04 8.58 5.55
N ARG A 44 -0.82 8.40 6.62
CA ARG A 44 -2.26 8.68 6.63
C ARG A 44 -2.59 9.55 7.82
N ALA A 45 -3.23 10.69 7.58
CA ALA A 45 -3.88 11.43 8.65
C ALA A 45 -5.14 10.67 9.08
N VAL A 46 -5.57 10.86 10.32
CA VAL A 46 -6.91 10.43 10.73
C VAL A 46 -7.94 11.26 9.94
N ARG A 47 -9.04 10.63 9.51
CA ARG A 47 -10.07 11.32 8.73
C ARG A 47 -10.69 12.46 9.54
N ASP A 48 -11.15 13.49 8.84
CA ASP A 48 -11.77 14.67 9.44
C ASP A 48 -13.18 14.42 10.01
N ASP A 49 -13.80 13.30 9.65
CA ASP A 49 -15.13 12.88 10.12
C ASP A 49 -15.12 12.10 11.44
N ILE A 50 -13.95 11.72 11.96
CA ILE A 50 -13.85 11.01 13.23
C ILE A 50 -13.72 12.01 14.37
N ASP A 51 -14.64 11.94 15.33
CA ASP A 51 -14.58 12.72 16.56
C ASP A 51 -13.78 11.95 17.61
N TRP A 52 -12.78 12.60 18.22
CA TRP A 52 -11.92 11.97 19.22
C TRP A 52 -11.44 12.93 20.30
N ALA A 53 -11.25 12.39 21.52
CA ALA A 53 -10.67 13.12 22.62
C ALA A 53 -9.13 13.05 22.55
N CYS A 54 -8.50 14.15 22.17
CA CYS A 54 -7.04 14.22 21.97
C CYS A 54 -6.19 13.64 23.12
N PRO A 55 -6.47 13.93 24.42
CA PRO A 55 -5.70 13.33 25.51
C PRO A 55 -5.76 11.79 25.53
N SER A 56 -6.92 11.21 25.20
CA SER A 56 -7.09 9.76 25.14
C SER A 56 -6.36 9.15 23.94
N VAL A 57 -6.45 9.78 22.77
CA VAL A 57 -5.78 9.32 21.55
C VAL A 57 -4.26 9.36 21.70
N VAL A 58 -3.70 10.43 22.27
CA VAL A 58 -2.25 10.55 22.47
C VAL A 58 -1.74 9.55 23.51
N ALA A 59 -2.54 9.19 24.51
CA ALA A 59 -2.13 8.22 25.54
C ALA A 59 -2.07 6.78 25.03
N ALA A 60 -2.99 6.38 24.15
CA ALA A 60 -3.10 5.00 23.64
C ALA A 60 -3.79 4.96 22.26
N PRO A 61 -3.14 5.45 21.18
CA PRO A 61 -3.77 5.55 19.87
C PRO A 61 -4.12 4.18 19.27
N ASP A 62 -3.36 3.14 19.61
CA ASP A 62 -3.57 1.76 19.18
C ASP A 62 -4.84 1.12 19.77
N VAL A 63 -5.31 1.63 20.91
CA VAL A 63 -6.54 1.17 21.58
C VAL A 63 -7.75 2.01 21.16
N VAL A 64 -7.55 3.31 20.96
CA VAL A 64 -8.65 4.25 20.69
C VAL A 64 -9.01 4.30 19.21
N LEU A 65 -8.03 4.17 18.32
CA LEU A 65 -8.24 4.27 16.87
C LEU A 65 -8.24 2.89 16.22
N ARG A 66 -8.94 2.77 15.09
CA ARG A 66 -8.88 1.64 14.16
C ARG A 66 -8.18 2.06 12.89
N ARG A 67 -7.68 1.09 12.13
CA ARG A 67 -6.99 1.38 10.86
C ARG A 67 -7.88 2.09 9.84
N ASP A 68 -9.19 1.81 9.84
CA ASP A 68 -10.18 2.43 8.96
C ASP A 68 -10.57 3.86 9.38
N ASP A 69 -10.15 4.31 10.56
CA ASP A 69 -10.34 5.70 10.99
C ASP A 69 -9.30 6.63 10.32
N PHE A 70 -8.27 6.06 9.68
CA PHE A 70 -7.30 6.80 8.88
C PHE A 70 -7.77 7.00 7.45
N GLY A 71 -7.46 8.18 6.90
CA GLY A 71 -7.80 8.57 5.55
C GLY A 71 -6.97 7.87 4.47
N PRO A 72 -7.06 8.36 3.22
CA PRO A 72 -6.25 7.84 2.12
C PRO A 72 -4.75 7.99 2.43
N ALA A 73 -3.96 7.03 1.94
CA ALA A 73 -2.50 7.06 2.09
C ALA A 73 -1.86 8.02 1.10
N GLU A 74 -1.05 8.92 1.62
CA GLU A 74 -0.07 9.65 0.84
C GLU A 74 1.20 8.81 0.76
N THR A 75 1.56 8.39 -0.45
CA THR A 75 2.76 7.58 -0.69
C THR A 75 3.91 8.48 -1.14
N TRP A 76 5.06 8.29 -0.51
CA TRP A 76 6.28 9.04 -0.75
C TRP A 76 7.45 8.09 -0.96
N ILE A 77 8.34 8.43 -1.89
CA ILE A 77 9.71 7.91 -1.88
C ILE A 77 10.52 8.91 -1.06
N LEU A 78 10.97 8.48 0.10
CA LEU A 78 11.81 9.28 0.98
C LEU A 78 13.26 8.94 0.70
N ASP A 79 13.94 9.77 -0.07
CA ASP A 79 15.36 9.59 -0.41
C ASP A 79 16.27 9.55 0.83
N PRO A 80 17.47 8.95 0.74
CA PRO A 80 18.47 9.03 1.80
C PRO A 80 18.72 10.48 2.21
N GLN A 81 18.93 10.68 3.51
CA GLN A 81 19.20 11.99 4.11
C GLN A 81 18.09 13.05 3.93
N ARG A 82 16.88 12.64 3.53
CA ARG A 82 15.72 13.52 3.45
C ARG A 82 14.74 13.25 4.58
N ALA A 83 13.98 14.29 4.92
CA ALA A 83 12.91 14.17 5.90
C ALA A 83 11.56 14.65 5.33
N LEU A 84 10.52 13.85 5.56
CA LEU A 84 9.13 14.13 5.17
C LEU A 84 8.44 14.94 6.29
N PRO A 85 7.96 16.18 6.02
CA PRO A 85 7.26 16.97 7.02
C PRO A 85 5.87 16.40 7.35
N LEU A 86 5.59 16.19 8.63
CA LEU A 86 4.28 15.81 9.15
C LEU A 86 3.60 17.04 9.76
N ARG A 87 2.48 17.43 9.16
CA ARG A 87 1.70 18.61 9.56
C ARG A 87 0.43 18.18 10.27
N VAL A 88 -0.05 18.97 11.22
CA VAL A 88 -1.39 18.75 11.79
C VAL A 88 -2.41 19.49 10.94
N PRO A 89 -3.54 18.87 10.56
CA PRO A 89 -4.68 19.60 10.02
C PRO A 89 -5.11 20.69 11.00
N THR A 90 -5.53 21.85 10.51
CA THR A 90 -5.55 23.12 11.26
C THR A 90 -6.53 23.18 12.46
N PHE A 91 -7.25 22.10 12.79
CA PHE A 91 -8.37 22.15 13.76
C PHE A 91 -8.49 20.98 14.74
N SER A 92 -7.63 19.95 14.69
CA SER A 92 -7.61 18.89 15.70
C SER A 92 -6.61 19.26 16.79
N GLY A 93 -7.01 19.36 18.07
CA GLY A 93 -6.11 19.74 19.19
C GLY A 93 -4.88 18.84 19.39
N CYS A 94 -4.69 17.84 18.53
CA CYS A 94 -3.60 16.88 18.46
C CYS A 94 -3.32 16.52 17.00
N GLY A 95 -2.09 16.10 16.71
CA GLY A 95 -1.71 15.48 15.45
C GLY A 95 -1.64 13.98 15.59
N VAL A 96 -2.19 13.25 14.61
CA VAL A 96 -2.17 11.79 14.58
C VAL A 96 -1.97 11.30 13.15
N TRP A 97 -0.93 10.48 12.96
CA TRP A 97 -0.53 9.94 11.67
C TRP A 97 -0.22 8.45 11.77
N LEU A 98 -0.81 7.63 10.90
CA LEU A 98 -0.38 6.26 10.67
C LEU A 98 0.77 6.27 9.66
N ILE A 99 1.91 5.72 10.07
CA ILE A 99 3.14 5.64 9.28
C ILE A 99 3.38 4.17 8.93
N GLU A 100 3.46 3.87 7.63
CA GLU A 100 3.75 2.55 7.10
C GLU A 100 5.02 2.66 6.25
N VAL A 101 6.08 1.96 6.65
CA VAL A 101 7.33 1.88 5.88
C VAL A 101 7.44 0.47 5.31
N ALA A 102 7.78 0.34 4.03
CA ALA A 102 7.99 -0.97 3.42
C ALA A 102 9.05 -1.76 4.20
N GLY A 103 8.72 -2.99 4.63
CA GLY A 103 9.64 -3.83 5.41
C GLY A 103 9.70 -3.54 6.92
N ALA A 104 8.95 -2.55 7.43
CA ALA A 104 8.90 -2.24 8.85
C ALA A 104 7.47 -2.43 9.43
N PRO A 105 7.34 -2.76 10.73
CA PRO A 105 6.05 -2.73 11.40
C PRO A 105 5.42 -1.31 11.36
N PRO A 106 4.12 -1.17 11.05
CA PRO A 106 3.48 0.13 11.04
C PRO A 106 3.42 0.74 12.46
N ARG A 107 3.55 2.06 12.54
CA ARG A 107 3.53 2.83 13.79
C ARG A 107 2.54 3.98 13.67
N VAL A 108 2.00 4.44 14.80
CA VAL A 108 1.24 5.69 14.85
C VAL A 108 2.04 6.76 15.58
N ALA A 109 2.20 7.92 14.94
CA ALA A 109 2.71 9.12 15.58
C ALA A 109 1.53 9.93 16.14
N ALA A 110 1.50 10.20 17.45
CA ALA A 110 0.43 10.95 18.11
C ALA A 110 0.98 11.97 19.11
N TRP A 111 0.51 13.22 19.04
CA TRP A 111 0.98 14.29 19.93
C TRP A 111 -0.08 15.37 20.16
N LEU A 112 0.00 16.08 21.29
CA LEU A 112 -0.82 17.27 21.55
C LEU A 112 -0.20 18.51 20.89
N ILE A 113 -1.02 19.35 20.26
CA ILE A 113 -0.52 20.62 19.67
C ILE A 113 0.04 21.55 20.74
N THR A 114 -0.49 21.51 21.96
CA THR A 114 -0.02 22.34 23.08
C THR A 114 1.41 22.01 23.51
N ASP A 115 1.85 20.78 23.26
CA ASP A 115 3.18 20.31 23.63
C ASP A 115 4.16 20.47 22.45
N TYR A 116 3.63 20.38 21.22
CA TYR A 116 4.39 20.49 19.98
C TYR A 116 3.67 21.39 18.97
N PHE A 117 4.07 22.66 18.92
CA PHE A 117 3.61 23.61 17.89
C PHE A 117 4.35 23.39 16.58
N ALA A 118 3.68 23.66 15.45
CA ALA A 118 4.33 23.68 14.14
C ALA A 118 5.45 24.73 14.12
N ASP A 119 6.60 24.36 13.57
CA ASP A 119 7.78 25.21 13.40
C ASP A 119 8.45 24.93 12.06
N ASN A 120 9.42 25.72 11.65
CA ASN A 120 10.20 25.47 10.45
C ASN A 120 11.31 24.45 10.76
N LEU A 121 11.09 23.19 10.38
CA LEU A 121 12.03 22.10 10.64
C LEU A 121 12.92 21.83 9.42
N PRO A 122 14.20 21.47 9.61
CA PRO A 122 15.06 21.03 8.52
C PRO A 122 14.48 19.80 7.80
N THR A 123 14.70 19.71 6.48
CA THR A 123 14.31 18.53 5.67
C THR A 123 15.51 17.69 5.23
N HIS A 124 16.66 17.94 5.85
CA HIS A 124 17.90 17.18 5.70
C HIS A 124 18.26 16.53 7.04
N THR A 125 18.65 15.25 7.03
CA THR A 125 18.84 14.49 8.28
C THR A 125 20.05 14.92 9.09
N ASP A 126 21.10 15.41 8.43
CA ASP A 126 22.33 15.87 9.10
C ASP A 126 22.05 17.07 10.03
N ASP A 127 21.02 17.88 9.71
CA ASP A 127 20.56 19.00 10.52
C ASP A 127 19.56 18.59 11.61
N LEU A 128 19.18 17.30 11.64
CA LEU A 128 18.20 16.72 12.55
C LEU A 128 18.84 15.79 13.59
N VAL A 129 20.18 15.71 13.63
CA VAL A 129 20.88 14.93 14.64
C VAL A 129 20.46 15.40 16.03
N ASP A 130 19.94 14.47 16.83
CA ASP A 130 19.39 14.70 18.17
C ASP A 130 18.19 15.67 18.24
N HIS A 131 17.55 15.99 17.11
CA HIS A 131 16.40 16.87 17.11
C HIS A 131 15.17 16.15 17.69
N PRO A 132 14.51 16.67 18.75
CA PRO A 132 13.42 15.97 19.48
C PRO A 132 12.10 15.88 18.70
N ARG A 133 12.10 16.31 17.44
CA ARG A 133 10.96 16.27 16.51
C ARG A 133 11.27 15.50 15.23
N ALA A 134 12.39 14.77 15.21
CA ALA A 134 12.76 13.87 14.15
C ALA A 134 12.35 12.43 14.51
N LEU A 135 11.40 11.88 13.75
CA LEU A 135 11.05 10.47 13.78
C LEU A 135 12.03 9.76 12.83
N ARG A 136 12.95 8.98 13.37
CA ARG A 136 14.12 8.51 12.61
C ARG A 136 13.91 7.10 12.09
N LEU A 137 14.01 6.94 10.78
CA LEU A 137 14.03 5.66 10.10
C LEU A 137 15.48 5.26 9.86
N ALA A 138 15.91 4.17 10.47
CA ALA A 138 17.28 3.65 10.36
C ALA A 138 17.27 2.21 9.85
N GLU A 139 18.42 1.71 9.43
CA GLU A 139 18.59 0.31 9.06
C GLU A 139 19.17 -0.45 10.26
N ILE A 140 18.48 -1.52 10.68
CA ILE A 140 18.93 -2.43 11.73
C ILE A 140 18.86 -3.84 11.16
N ASP A 141 19.99 -4.54 11.18
CA ASP A 141 20.11 -5.91 10.63
C ASP A 141 19.61 -6.04 9.18
N GLY A 142 19.84 -5.01 8.36
CA GLY A 142 19.46 -4.98 6.94
C GLY A 142 17.98 -4.67 6.68
N ALA A 143 17.20 -4.34 7.71
CA ALA A 143 15.80 -3.97 7.58
C ALA A 143 15.55 -2.52 8.04
N PRO A 144 14.63 -1.79 7.39
CA PRO A 144 14.24 -0.47 7.85
C PRO A 144 13.44 -0.58 9.17
N VAL A 145 13.81 0.23 10.16
CA VAL A 145 13.17 0.29 11.47
C VAL A 145 12.96 1.75 11.86
N LEU A 146 11.72 2.09 12.19
CA LEU A 146 11.41 3.38 12.80
C LEU A 146 11.86 3.34 14.26
N LEU A 147 12.90 4.10 14.59
CA LEU A 147 13.48 4.17 15.92
C LEU A 147 12.45 4.68 16.94
N ASP A 148 12.55 4.19 18.17
CA ASP A 148 11.60 4.58 19.21
C ASP A 148 11.66 6.08 19.50
N HIS A 149 10.47 6.66 19.69
CA HIS A 149 10.26 8.06 20.01
C HIS A 149 9.06 8.17 20.94
N ALA A 150 9.05 9.17 21.84
CA ALA A 150 7.99 9.36 22.83
C ALA A 150 6.57 9.58 22.24
N VAL A 151 6.48 9.87 20.94
CA VAL A 151 5.21 10.11 20.23
C VAL A 151 4.84 8.93 19.33
N LEU A 152 5.68 7.89 19.27
CA LEU A 152 5.49 6.73 18.41
C LEU A 152 4.94 5.55 19.21
N HIS A 153 3.75 5.13 18.81
CA HIS A 153 3.03 4.01 19.39
C HIS A 153 2.96 2.86 18.38
N PRO A 154 2.67 1.63 18.82
CA PRO A 154 2.22 0.59 17.90
C PRO A 154 1.07 1.11 17.04
N ALA A 155 0.98 0.69 15.78
CA ALA A 155 -0.22 0.95 15.02
C ALA A 155 -1.40 0.15 15.60
N PRO A 156 -2.64 0.66 15.52
CA PRO A 156 -3.82 -0.16 15.73
C PRO A 156 -3.68 -1.45 14.95
N PRO A 157 -4.07 -2.60 15.54
CA PRO A 157 -4.06 -3.84 14.82
C PRO A 157 -4.84 -3.61 13.53
N THR A 158 -4.26 -4.03 12.40
CA THR A 158 -5.10 -4.30 11.24
C THR A 158 -6.17 -5.23 11.77
N VAL A 159 -7.44 -4.82 11.71
CA VAL A 159 -8.51 -5.80 11.84
C VAL A 159 -8.15 -6.76 10.73
N ALA A 160 -7.55 -7.90 11.08
CA ALA A 160 -7.49 -9.01 10.15
C ALA A 160 -8.93 -9.10 9.70
N ASP A 161 -9.19 -8.86 8.40
CA ASP A 161 -10.53 -8.92 7.86
C ASP A 161 -11.16 -10.10 8.56
N ALA A 162 -12.18 -9.84 9.42
CA ALA A 162 -12.78 -10.90 10.20
C ALA A 162 -13.04 -11.98 9.16
N PRO A 163 -12.37 -13.15 9.25
CA PRO A 163 -12.18 -14.05 8.11
C PRO A 163 -13.54 -14.11 7.49
N THR A 164 -13.69 -13.55 6.27
CA THR A 164 -15.02 -13.30 5.71
C THR A 164 -15.73 -14.59 5.96
N ASP A 165 -16.81 -14.52 6.77
CA ASP A 165 -17.49 -15.70 7.28
C ASP A 165 -17.49 -16.68 6.12
N ALA A 166 -16.97 -17.90 6.23
CA ALA A 166 -16.52 -18.64 5.02
C ALA A 166 -17.61 -18.77 3.93
N CYS A 167 -18.85 -18.49 4.33
CA CYS A 167 -20.07 -18.49 3.56
C CYS A 167 -20.63 -17.10 3.13
N ALA A 168 -19.97 -16.01 3.52
CA ALA A 168 -20.36 -14.63 3.25
C ALA A 168 -20.13 -14.29 1.78
N ALA A 169 -21.10 -13.61 1.19
CA ALA A 169 -20.97 -13.09 -0.16
C ALA A 169 -19.84 -12.04 -0.21
N PRO A 170 -19.04 -11.99 -1.30
CA PRO A 170 -18.13 -10.88 -1.53
C PRO A 170 -18.91 -9.57 -1.58
N ALA A 171 -18.35 -8.48 -1.05
CA ALA A 171 -18.97 -7.17 -1.18
C ALA A 171 -19.14 -6.79 -2.67
N ALA A 172 -20.22 -6.08 -2.99
CA ALA A 172 -20.42 -5.56 -4.35
C ALA A 172 -19.23 -4.68 -4.77
N GLY A 173 -18.68 -4.91 -5.97
CA GLY A 173 -17.49 -4.21 -6.45
C GLY A 173 -16.15 -4.74 -5.92
N ALA A 174 -16.14 -5.78 -5.08
CA ALA A 174 -14.89 -6.39 -4.57
C ALA A 174 -14.16 -7.29 -5.58
N GLY A 175 -14.62 -7.33 -6.84
CA GLY A 175 -14.05 -8.16 -7.88
C GLY A 175 -12.97 -7.46 -8.70
N LEU A 176 -12.29 -8.24 -9.54
CA LEU A 176 -11.40 -7.72 -10.56
C LEU A 176 -12.22 -7.07 -11.68
N ASP A 177 -11.79 -5.90 -12.13
CA ASP A 177 -12.33 -5.26 -13.32
C ASP A 177 -11.28 -4.43 -14.04
N TRP A 178 -11.48 -4.17 -15.32
CA TRP A 178 -10.62 -3.31 -16.10
C TRP A 178 -11.31 -2.81 -17.37
N THR A 179 -10.95 -1.58 -17.75
CA THR A 179 -11.24 -1.07 -19.11
C THR A 179 -10.41 -1.81 -20.16
N PRO A 180 -10.73 -1.72 -21.47
CA PRO A 180 -9.95 -2.37 -22.52
C PRO A 180 -8.43 -2.10 -22.37
N PRO A 181 -7.59 -3.14 -22.21
CA PRO A 181 -6.17 -2.95 -21.98
C PRO A 181 -5.44 -2.40 -23.21
N PRO A 182 -4.44 -1.53 -23.04
CA PRO A 182 -3.55 -1.11 -24.11
C PRO A 182 -2.56 -2.26 -24.38
N TYR A 183 -2.98 -3.25 -25.17
CA TYR A 183 -2.14 -4.41 -25.49
C TYR A 183 -0.91 -3.99 -26.30
N GLY A 184 0.23 -4.59 -25.97
CA GLY A 184 1.52 -4.27 -26.58
C GLY A 184 2.55 -3.89 -25.52
N THR A 185 3.66 -3.29 -25.97
CA THR A 185 4.72 -2.79 -25.09
C THR A 185 4.59 -1.28 -24.99
N HIS A 186 4.46 -0.78 -23.77
CA HIS A 186 4.18 0.62 -23.46
C HIS A 186 5.02 1.09 -22.28
N THR A 187 5.36 2.37 -22.25
CA THR A 187 5.99 2.98 -21.07
C THR A 187 4.90 3.50 -20.14
N LEU A 188 4.93 3.10 -18.88
CA LEU A 188 4.02 3.63 -17.86
C LEU A 188 4.46 5.07 -17.52
N GLU A 189 3.67 6.06 -17.89
CA GLU A 189 3.99 7.47 -17.66
C GLU A 189 3.57 7.94 -16.26
N ALA A 190 2.42 7.46 -15.78
CA ALA A 190 1.89 7.82 -14.47
C ALA A 190 0.94 6.74 -13.91
N ARG A 191 0.85 6.68 -12.59
CA ARG A 191 -0.06 5.81 -11.84
C ARG A 191 -0.80 6.63 -10.77
N THR A 192 -2.10 6.43 -10.65
CA THR A 192 -2.91 6.95 -9.54
C THR A 192 -3.74 5.82 -8.95
N VAL A 193 -3.83 5.72 -7.63
CA VAL A 193 -4.60 4.69 -6.93
C VAL A 193 -5.83 5.33 -6.28
N GLY A 194 -7.02 4.80 -6.59
CA GLY A 194 -8.28 5.18 -5.98
C GLY A 194 -8.50 4.48 -4.63
N ALA A 195 -9.40 5.02 -3.81
CA ALA A 195 -9.78 4.43 -2.51
C ALA A 195 -10.52 3.09 -2.66
N ASP A 196 -11.02 2.80 -3.86
CA ASP A 196 -11.64 1.54 -4.28
C ASP A 196 -10.61 0.46 -4.69
N GLY A 197 -9.31 0.79 -4.62
CA GLY A 197 -8.23 -0.08 -5.08
C GLY A 197 -8.16 -0.21 -6.61
N CYS A 198 -8.79 0.71 -7.34
CA CYS A 198 -8.62 0.85 -8.77
C CYS A 198 -7.43 1.74 -9.11
N HIS A 199 -6.61 1.26 -10.05
CA HIS A 199 -5.43 1.93 -10.56
C HIS A 199 -5.78 2.59 -11.88
N ALA A 200 -5.47 3.88 -11.99
CA ALA A 200 -5.43 4.60 -13.25
C ALA A 200 -3.98 4.65 -13.75
N LEU A 201 -3.73 3.94 -14.83
CA LEU A 201 -2.41 3.80 -15.46
C LEU A 201 -2.40 4.61 -16.76
N THR A 202 -1.47 5.55 -16.87
CA THR A 202 -1.31 6.40 -18.04
C THR A 202 -0.13 5.89 -18.85
N PHE A 203 -0.37 5.58 -20.12
CA PHE A 203 0.64 5.15 -21.09
C PHE A 203 0.64 6.13 -22.27
N ASP A 204 1.65 6.00 -23.12
CA ASP A 204 1.74 6.68 -24.42
C ASP A 204 0.49 6.43 -25.30
N ALA A 205 -0.12 5.25 -25.19
CA ALA A 205 -1.33 4.86 -25.91
C ALA A 205 -2.64 5.37 -25.27
N GLY A 206 -2.58 5.95 -24.08
CA GLY A 206 -3.73 6.48 -23.35
C GLY A 206 -3.87 5.95 -21.93
N ARG A 207 -5.03 6.23 -21.32
CA ARG A 207 -5.30 5.87 -19.93
C ARG A 207 -6.07 4.56 -19.83
N TRP A 208 -5.56 3.66 -19.00
CA TRP A 208 -6.14 2.36 -18.68
C TRP A 208 -6.51 2.30 -17.20
N TYR A 209 -7.70 1.79 -16.90
CA TYR A 209 -8.16 1.54 -15.54
C TYR A 209 -8.14 0.05 -15.23
N LEU A 210 -7.53 -0.30 -14.11
CA LEU A 210 -7.35 -1.66 -13.61
C LEU A 210 -7.70 -1.73 -12.12
N CYS A 211 -8.76 -2.45 -11.77
CA CYS A 211 -9.23 -2.65 -10.40
C CYS A 211 -8.63 -3.91 -9.79
N LEU A 212 -7.77 -3.71 -8.78
CA LEU A 212 -7.16 -4.75 -7.96
C LEU A 212 -7.44 -4.41 -6.49
N PRO A 213 -8.70 -4.57 -6.01
CA PRO A 213 -9.23 -3.91 -4.80
C PRO A 213 -8.48 -4.15 -3.47
N ARG A 214 -7.43 -4.98 -3.48
CA ARG A 214 -6.62 -5.35 -2.30
C ARG A 214 -5.11 -5.44 -2.58
N PHE A 215 -4.66 -5.16 -3.81
CA PHE A 215 -3.31 -5.52 -4.22
C PHE A 215 -2.54 -4.31 -4.78
N PRO A 216 -1.30 -4.07 -4.30
CA PRO A 216 -0.45 -3.06 -4.89
C PRO A 216 -0.01 -3.52 -6.28
N LEU A 217 0.05 -2.58 -7.21
CA LEU A 217 0.63 -2.81 -8.52
C LEU A 217 2.17 -2.77 -8.40
N PRO A 218 2.91 -3.79 -8.85
CA PRO A 218 4.37 -3.85 -8.69
C PRO A 218 5.14 -3.04 -9.77
N PHE A 219 4.51 -2.03 -10.38
CA PHE A 219 5.07 -1.25 -11.49
C PHE A 219 5.02 0.24 -11.18
N GLU A 220 6.08 0.96 -11.53
CA GLU A 220 6.24 2.39 -11.29
C GLU A 220 6.32 3.19 -12.60
N ALA A 221 6.10 4.51 -12.50
CA ALA A 221 6.26 5.39 -13.65
C ALA A 221 7.71 5.33 -14.18
N GLY A 222 7.85 5.18 -15.49
CA GLY A 222 9.12 4.94 -16.19
C GLY A 222 9.31 3.48 -16.62
N ASP A 223 8.59 2.53 -16.02
CA ASP A 223 8.70 1.12 -16.41
C ASP A 223 8.21 0.89 -17.83
N THR A 224 8.93 0.07 -18.59
CA THR A 224 8.47 -0.47 -19.86
C THR A 224 7.70 -1.76 -19.57
N LEU A 225 6.39 -1.75 -19.82
CA LEU A 225 5.47 -2.84 -19.53
C LEU A 225 4.99 -3.50 -20.82
N THR A 226 4.99 -4.82 -20.86
CA THR A 226 4.35 -5.60 -21.92
C THR A 226 3.01 -6.15 -21.41
N ILE A 227 1.92 -5.73 -22.05
CA ILE A 227 0.55 -6.08 -21.68
C ILE A 227 -0.01 -7.07 -22.69
N ARG A 228 -0.44 -8.24 -22.21
CA ARG A 228 -0.93 -9.35 -23.03
C ARG A 228 -2.29 -9.83 -22.52
N ALA A 229 -3.14 -10.29 -23.43
CA ALA A 229 -4.34 -11.03 -23.05
C ALA A 229 -3.96 -12.45 -22.62
N ILE A 230 -4.58 -12.95 -21.56
CA ILE A 230 -4.46 -14.34 -21.12
C ILE A 230 -5.85 -14.94 -20.91
N GLY A 231 -6.02 -16.23 -21.21
CA GLY A 231 -7.34 -16.89 -21.19
C GLY A 231 -8.15 -16.67 -22.47
N GLN A 232 -9.46 -16.93 -22.42
CA GLN A 232 -10.36 -16.62 -23.52
C GLN A 232 -10.84 -15.17 -23.42
N ALA A 233 -10.92 -14.48 -24.57
CA ALA A 233 -11.47 -13.13 -24.78
C ALA A 233 -11.84 -12.32 -23.50
N GLU A 234 -10.95 -11.42 -23.07
CA GLU A 234 -11.15 -10.47 -21.95
C GLU A 234 -11.26 -11.06 -20.54
N GLU A 235 -11.08 -12.38 -20.38
CA GLU A 235 -11.06 -13.06 -19.07
C GLU A 235 -9.72 -12.88 -18.33
N GLY A 236 -8.71 -12.27 -18.92
CA GLY A 236 -7.47 -12.01 -18.20
C GLY A 236 -6.49 -11.07 -18.89
N VAL A 237 -5.64 -10.48 -18.06
CA VAL A 237 -4.54 -9.60 -18.47
C VAL A 237 -3.25 -10.03 -17.78
N GLU A 238 -2.17 -10.12 -18.55
CA GLU A 238 -0.81 -10.25 -18.06
C GLU A 238 -0.08 -8.93 -18.29
N ILE A 239 0.65 -8.47 -17.27
CA ILE A 239 1.50 -7.29 -17.31
C ILE A 239 2.89 -7.76 -16.89
N GLU A 240 3.88 -7.56 -17.75
CA GLU A 240 5.26 -7.93 -17.50
C GLU A 240 6.14 -6.68 -17.54
N GLY A 241 6.94 -6.46 -16.50
CA GLY A 241 7.85 -5.33 -16.37
C GLY A 241 9.25 -5.76 -15.91
N PRO A 242 10.14 -4.81 -15.57
CA PRO A 242 11.56 -5.08 -15.34
C PRO A 242 11.93 -6.05 -14.22
N GLY A 243 11.04 -6.26 -13.23
CA GLY A 243 11.31 -7.19 -12.11
C GLY A 243 10.09 -7.96 -11.62
N ALA A 244 8.97 -7.85 -12.33
CA ALA A 244 7.73 -8.48 -11.92
C ALA A 244 6.84 -8.83 -13.12
N ARG A 245 6.06 -9.89 -12.94
CA ARG A 245 4.92 -10.23 -13.79
C ARG A 245 3.67 -10.30 -12.93
N LEU A 246 2.61 -9.64 -13.39
CA LEU A 246 1.28 -9.67 -12.79
C LEU A 246 0.29 -10.30 -13.76
N ARG A 247 -0.45 -11.30 -13.31
CA ARG A 247 -1.55 -11.92 -14.06
C ARG A 247 -2.85 -11.74 -13.30
N ALA A 248 -3.78 -10.97 -13.84
CA ALA A 248 -5.12 -10.81 -13.30
C ALA A 248 -6.10 -11.61 -14.18
N LEU A 249 -6.86 -12.53 -13.57
CA LEU A 249 -7.79 -13.40 -14.28
C LEU A 249 -9.19 -13.33 -13.67
N ARG A 250 -10.19 -13.15 -14.53
CA ARG A 250 -11.63 -13.28 -14.29
C ARG A 250 -12.12 -14.56 -14.97
N GLY A 251 -12.08 -15.72 -14.31
CA GLY A 251 -12.53 -16.93 -15.00
C GLY A 251 -11.99 -18.25 -14.49
N PRO A 252 -12.07 -19.30 -15.32
CA PRO A 252 -11.44 -20.57 -14.99
C PRO A 252 -9.92 -20.38 -14.91
N LEU A 253 -9.31 -20.76 -13.77
CA LEU A 253 -7.86 -20.65 -13.61
C LEU A 253 -7.13 -21.60 -14.57
N PRO A 254 -6.16 -21.09 -15.37
CA PRO A 254 -5.33 -21.91 -16.23
C PRO A 254 -4.08 -22.43 -15.52
N LEU A 255 -4.11 -22.62 -14.19
CA LEU A 255 -2.97 -23.14 -13.43
C LEU A 255 -3.02 -24.67 -13.35
N PRO A 256 -1.94 -25.40 -13.69
CA PRO A 256 -1.89 -26.87 -13.58
C PRO A 256 -2.16 -27.33 -12.15
N GLY A 257 -2.90 -28.44 -12.00
CA GLY A 257 -3.17 -29.01 -10.68
C GLY A 257 -4.13 -28.18 -9.81
N THR A 258 -4.82 -27.21 -10.41
CA THR A 258 -5.81 -26.39 -9.69
C THR A 258 -7.14 -27.10 -9.60
N THR A 259 -7.73 -27.12 -8.41
CA THR A 259 -9.10 -27.62 -8.20
C THR A 259 -9.93 -26.59 -7.43
N LEU A 260 -11.24 -26.65 -7.65
CA LEU A 260 -12.23 -25.80 -6.99
C LEU A 260 -13.26 -26.71 -6.33
N GLU A 261 -13.48 -26.53 -5.03
CA GLU A 261 -14.37 -27.37 -4.23
C GLU A 261 -15.32 -26.53 -3.38
N SER A 262 -16.59 -26.95 -3.25
CA SER A 262 -17.55 -26.25 -2.38
C SER A 262 -17.11 -26.30 -0.92
N ILE A 263 -17.31 -25.21 -0.19
CA ILE A 263 -16.96 -25.14 1.23
C ILE A 263 -18.02 -25.89 2.05
N GLU A 264 -17.60 -26.92 2.80
CA GLU A 264 -18.50 -27.67 3.67
C GLU A 264 -19.19 -26.76 4.70
N GLY A 265 -20.50 -26.92 4.85
CA GLY A 265 -21.32 -26.13 5.78
C GLY A 265 -21.75 -24.77 5.23
N CYS A 266 -21.26 -24.35 4.07
CA CYS A 266 -21.71 -23.11 3.46
C CYS A 266 -22.98 -23.28 2.63
N VAL A 267 -24.00 -22.52 2.99
CA VAL A 267 -25.22 -22.38 2.19
C VAL A 267 -24.96 -21.27 1.18
N GLY A 268 -25.07 -21.58 -0.12
CA GLY A 268 -24.94 -20.57 -1.16
C GLY A 268 -25.96 -19.44 -0.99
N HIS A 269 -25.65 -18.28 -1.57
CA HIS A 269 -26.50 -17.09 -1.56
C HIS A 269 -27.09 -16.83 -2.95
N ARG A 270 -28.18 -16.06 -3.04
CA ARG A 270 -28.67 -15.58 -4.34
C ARG A 270 -28.13 -14.19 -4.62
N ARG A 271 -27.61 -13.96 -5.81
CA ARG A 271 -27.24 -12.63 -6.32
C ARG A 271 -28.41 -11.95 -7.01
N ASP A 272 -28.21 -10.68 -7.38
CA ASP A 272 -29.07 -9.98 -8.33
C ASP A 272 -29.34 -10.88 -9.52
N CYS A 273 -30.57 -10.88 -10.03
CA CYS A 273 -31.04 -11.77 -11.09
C CYS A 273 -31.34 -13.24 -10.65
N GLY A 274 -31.22 -13.56 -9.36
CA GLY A 274 -31.70 -14.84 -8.81
C GLY A 274 -30.75 -16.03 -9.04
N ALA A 275 -29.56 -15.79 -9.58
CA ALA A 275 -28.46 -16.75 -9.64
C ALA A 275 -28.11 -17.23 -8.23
N PHE A 276 -28.08 -18.54 -8.00
CA PHE A 276 -27.57 -19.09 -6.75
C PHE A 276 -26.05 -19.19 -6.86
N VAL A 277 -25.33 -18.90 -5.79
CA VAL A 277 -23.87 -18.80 -5.76
C VAL A 277 -23.34 -19.48 -4.51
N GLU A 278 -22.49 -20.48 -4.67
CA GLU A 278 -21.81 -21.17 -3.57
C GLU A 278 -20.35 -20.71 -3.50
N PRO A 279 -19.82 -20.46 -2.29
CA PRO A 279 -18.40 -20.17 -2.11
C PRO A 279 -17.56 -21.44 -2.30
N LEU A 280 -16.39 -21.27 -2.91
CA LEU A 280 -15.47 -22.35 -3.21
C LEU A 280 -14.12 -22.14 -2.49
N THR A 281 -13.42 -23.24 -2.26
CA THR A 281 -11.99 -23.27 -1.94
C THR A 281 -11.21 -23.53 -3.22
N LEU A 282 -10.13 -22.77 -3.42
CA LEU A 282 -9.15 -22.98 -4.48
C LEU A 282 -7.99 -23.81 -3.92
N THR A 283 -7.67 -24.92 -4.56
CA THR A 283 -6.49 -25.72 -4.23
C THR A 283 -5.49 -25.65 -5.37
N VAL A 284 -4.26 -25.26 -5.10
CA VAL A 284 -3.13 -25.22 -6.04
C VAL A 284 -1.95 -25.96 -5.42
N GLU A 285 -1.42 -26.97 -6.12
CA GLU A 285 -0.27 -27.76 -5.65
C GLU A 285 -0.45 -28.33 -4.22
N GLY A 286 -1.69 -28.68 -3.86
CA GLY A 286 -2.04 -29.21 -2.53
C GLY A 286 -2.20 -28.15 -1.43
N ARG A 287 -2.06 -26.86 -1.75
CA ARG A 287 -2.31 -25.73 -0.84
C ARG A 287 -3.66 -25.10 -1.14
N THR A 288 -4.42 -24.77 -0.09
CA THR A 288 -5.79 -24.27 -0.21
C THR A 288 -5.88 -22.80 0.15
N ALA A 289 -6.61 -22.01 -0.64
CA ALA A 289 -6.97 -20.64 -0.32
C ALA A 289 -8.43 -20.34 -0.69
N ARG A 290 -9.00 -19.37 0.01
CA ARG A 290 -10.35 -18.84 -0.19
C ARG A 290 -10.29 -17.41 -0.71
N ALA A 291 -11.43 -16.88 -1.13
CA ALA A 291 -11.57 -15.46 -1.44
C ALA A 291 -11.05 -14.60 -0.27
N GLY A 292 -10.17 -13.65 -0.58
CA GLY A 292 -9.47 -12.80 0.39
C GLY A 292 -8.11 -13.33 0.87
N GLU A 293 -7.79 -14.60 0.61
CA GLU A 293 -6.53 -15.23 1.06
C GLU A 293 -5.46 -15.24 -0.05
N ALA A 294 -4.23 -15.59 0.33
CA ALA A 294 -3.10 -15.73 -0.58
C ALA A 294 -2.38 -17.07 -0.37
N LEU A 295 -1.89 -17.65 -1.47
CA LEU A 295 -0.97 -18.79 -1.49
C LEU A 295 0.40 -18.30 -1.91
N ILE A 296 1.37 -18.41 -1.02
CA ILE A 296 2.77 -18.41 -1.42
C ILE A 296 2.98 -19.75 -2.13
N LEU A 297 3.31 -19.74 -3.42
CA LEU A 297 3.55 -20.96 -4.20
C LEU A 297 5.03 -21.35 -4.07
N ASP A 298 5.92 -20.37 -4.18
CA ASP A 298 7.36 -20.46 -3.93
C ASP A 298 7.93 -19.06 -3.59
N ASP A 299 9.25 -18.94 -3.53
CA ASP A 299 9.96 -17.71 -3.18
C ASP A 299 9.74 -16.55 -4.16
N THR A 300 9.24 -16.85 -5.36
CA THR A 300 9.03 -15.88 -6.44
C THR A 300 7.56 -15.66 -6.78
N ARG A 301 6.65 -16.55 -6.38
CA ARG A 301 5.25 -16.54 -6.82
C ARG A 301 4.27 -16.50 -5.66
N THR A 302 3.41 -15.48 -5.65
CA THR A 302 2.28 -15.36 -4.72
C THR A 302 0.97 -15.26 -5.50
N LEU A 303 0.06 -16.20 -5.25
CA LEU A 303 -1.28 -16.23 -5.80
C LEU A 303 -2.28 -15.66 -4.81
N HIS A 304 -2.91 -14.54 -5.16
CA HIS A 304 -4.00 -13.95 -4.39
C HIS A 304 -5.35 -14.37 -4.96
N VAL A 305 -6.26 -14.81 -4.09
CA VAL A 305 -7.62 -15.21 -4.46
C VAL A 305 -8.57 -14.09 -4.12
N VAL A 306 -9.22 -13.51 -5.13
CA VAL A 306 -10.16 -12.39 -4.96
C VAL A 306 -11.57 -12.93 -4.77
N ARG A 307 -11.99 -13.84 -5.64
CA ARG A 307 -13.28 -14.55 -5.58
C ARG A 307 -13.10 -15.99 -6.00
N ALA A 308 -13.89 -16.90 -5.42
CA ALA A 308 -13.95 -18.31 -5.84
C ALA A 308 -15.38 -18.79 -5.60
N GLU A 309 -16.15 -18.99 -6.68
CA GLU A 309 -17.59 -19.18 -6.59
C GLU A 309 -18.13 -20.15 -7.66
N TYR A 310 -19.18 -20.90 -7.31
CA TYR A 310 -19.96 -21.72 -8.23
C TYR A 310 -21.34 -21.09 -8.41
N THR A 311 -21.71 -20.77 -9.65
CA THR A 311 -23.00 -20.13 -9.94
C THR A 311 -23.92 -21.07 -10.73
N PRO A 312 -24.88 -21.75 -10.09
CA PRO A 312 -26.00 -22.39 -10.79
C PRO A 312 -27.12 -21.36 -11.06
N LEU A 313 -27.31 -21.01 -12.33
CA LEU A 313 -28.42 -20.16 -12.77
C LEU A 313 -29.69 -21.00 -12.98
N HIS A 314 -30.70 -20.77 -12.14
CA HIS A 314 -32.04 -21.31 -12.31
C HIS A 314 -33.07 -20.19 -12.34
N THR A 315 -33.15 -19.39 -13.41
CA THR A 315 -34.40 -18.75 -13.85
C THR A 315 -34.27 -18.21 -15.27
N ALA A 316 -35.37 -18.27 -16.04
CA ALA A 316 -35.46 -17.76 -17.41
C ALA A 316 -35.46 -16.21 -17.51
N ALA A 317 -35.46 -15.50 -16.38
CA ALA A 317 -35.59 -14.04 -16.33
C ALA A 317 -34.31 -13.28 -16.71
N CYS A 318 -33.16 -13.97 -16.81
CA CYS A 318 -31.83 -13.33 -16.85
C CYS A 318 -31.01 -13.68 -18.10
N GLY A 319 -31.68 -14.23 -19.12
CA GLY A 319 -31.05 -14.66 -20.38
C GLY A 319 -31.13 -16.17 -20.57
N ALA A 320 -31.36 -16.59 -21.81
CA ALA A 320 -31.56 -17.99 -22.17
C ALA A 320 -30.21 -18.73 -22.25
N GLY A 321 -29.72 -19.21 -21.11
CA GLY A 321 -28.55 -20.07 -21.05
C GLY A 321 -28.39 -20.69 -19.67
N ARG A 322 -28.35 -22.03 -19.61
CA ARG A 322 -27.88 -22.73 -18.42
C ARG A 322 -26.36 -22.60 -18.39
N VAL A 323 -25.83 -21.85 -17.43
CA VAL A 323 -24.39 -21.75 -17.20
C VAL A 323 -24.15 -22.33 -15.81
N ASP A 324 -23.73 -23.59 -15.76
CA ASP A 324 -23.15 -24.19 -14.55
C ASP A 324 -21.64 -23.91 -14.65
N LYS A 325 -21.14 -22.82 -14.06
CA LYS A 325 -19.71 -22.46 -14.13
C LYS A 325 -19.15 -22.27 -12.72
N ALA A 326 -18.18 -23.10 -12.37
CA ALA A 326 -17.25 -22.83 -11.28
C ALA A 326 -16.14 -21.93 -11.83
N TRP A 327 -15.83 -20.85 -11.13
CA TRP A 327 -14.81 -19.90 -11.55
C TRP A 327 -14.20 -19.18 -10.35
N ALA A 328 -13.06 -18.54 -10.58
CA ALA A 328 -12.41 -17.72 -9.59
C ALA A 328 -11.84 -16.45 -10.24
N GLU A 329 -11.70 -15.41 -9.43
CA GLU A 329 -10.96 -14.21 -9.78
C GLU A 329 -9.66 -14.25 -8.98
N THR A 330 -8.53 -14.20 -9.68
CA THR A 330 -7.21 -14.36 -9.04
C THR A 330 -6.20 -13.37 -9.61
N VAL A 331 -5.27 -12.98 -8.75
CA VAL A 331 -4.08 -12.19 -9.11
C VAL A 331 -2.85 -12.99 -8.76
N LEU A 332 -2.06 -13.39 -9.76
CA LEU A 332 -0.76 -14.01 -9.55
C LEU A 332 0.32 -12.94 -9.74
N ILE A 333 1.15 -12.74 -8.71
CA ILE A 333 2.33 -11.88 -8.75
C ILE A 333 3.56 -12.78 -8.74
N GLU A 334 4.41 -12.60 -9.75
CA GLU A 334 5.67 -13.33 -9.92
C GLU A 334 6.81 -12.31 -9.91
N THR A 335 7.77 -12.45 -9.00
CA THR A 335 9.03 -11.72 -9.05
C THR A 335 9.90 -12.34 -10.14
N LEU A 336 10.46 -11.52 -11.02
CA LEU A 336 11.38 -11.98 -12.05
C LEU A 336 12.81 -11.75 -11.55
N GLU A 337 13.62 -12.80 -11.54
CA GLU A 337 15.06 -12.63 -11.33
C GLU A 337 15.62 -11.85 -12.53
N ASP A 338 16.39 -10.81 -12.24
CA ASP A 338 17.09 -10.01 -13.26
C ASP A 338 18.16 -10.94 -13.86
N ASP A 339 17.95 -11.42 -15.09
CA ASP A 339 18.93 -12.21 -15.88
C ASP A 339 20.13 -11.31 -16.28
N ARG A 340 20.80 -10.71 -15.30
CA ARG A 340 21.99 -9.87 -15.46
C ARG A 340 23.29 -10.65 -15.30
#